data_AF-A0A4S5AIW0-F1
#
_entry.id   AF-A0A4S5AIW0-F1
#
_cell.length_a   1.000
_cell.length_b   1.000
_cell.length_c   1.000
_cell.angle_alpha   90.00
_cell.angle_beta   90.00
_cell.angle_gamma   90.00
#
_symmetry.space_group_name_H-M   'P 1'
#
loop_
_entity.id
_entity.type
_entity.pdbx_description
1 polymer ?
#
loop_
_entity_poly.entity_id
_entity_poly.type
_entity_poly.pdbx_seq_one_letter_code
_entity_poly.pdbx_strand_id
1 'polypeptide(L)'
;FALGLLSWMYGRPTEPTVAFLEKKFAKVPDILGANLAAFKAGWNYGETTETFVVQYEIKPAKMNAGTYRNITGNLALSYGLVAAGVRSGLPVFLGSYPITPASDILHELSKHKAFGVTTLQAEDEIAGIGAAIGASFAGALGVTTTSGPGIALKSEAIGLAVMTELPLLVIDVQRGGPSTGLPTKTEQADLLQAMYGRNGEAPVP
;
A
#
# COMPACT_ATOMS: atom_id res chain seq x y z
N PHE A 1 6.28 0.89 27.32
CA PHE A 1 7.32 1.74 27.92
C PHE A 1 7.76 2.85 26.98
N ALA A 2 8.52 2.58 25.92
CA ALA A 2 9.09 3.61 25.02
C ALA A 2 8.07 4.65 24.53
N LEU A 3 6.87 4.22 24.11
CA LEU A 3 5.81 5.15 23.67
C LEU A 3 5.34 6.12 24.77
N GLY A 4 5.29 5.68 26.03
CA GLY A 4 4.94 6.52 27.16
C GLY A 4 6.01 7.58 27.44
N LEU A 5 7.28 7.16 27.43
CA LEU A 5 8.41 8.07 27.59
C LEU A 5 8.45 9.11 26.46
N LEU A 6 8.28 8.69 25.20
CA LEU A 6 8.24 9.61 24.06
C LEU A 6 7.05 10.57 24.14
N SER A 7 5.90 10.11 24.63
CA SER A 7 4.73 10.98 24.82
C SER A 7 5.04 12.08 25.83
N TRP A 8 5.72 11.73 26.94
CA TRP A 8 6.16 12.70 27.94
C TRP A 8 7.21 13.66 27.36
N MET A 9 8.27 13.14 26.73
CA MET A 9 9.34 13.94 26.12
C MET A 9 8.83 14.99 25.13
N TYR A 10 7.74 14.66 24.42
CA TYR A 10 7.17 15.52 23.39
C TYR A 10 5.91 16.30 23.81
N GLY A 11 5.56 16.29 25.10
CA GLY A 11 4.39 17.00 25.63
C GLY A 11 3.06 16.52 25.03
N ARG A 12 2.97 15.24 24.64
CA ARG A 12 1.79 14.66 23.99
C ARG A 12 0.76 14.21 25.03
N PRO A 13 -0.53 14.50 24.84
CA PRO A 13 -1.58 14.01 25.73
C PRO A 13 -1.62 12.48 25.76
N THR A 14 -1.91 11.90 26.92
CA THR A 14 -1.91 10.44 27.11
C THR A 14 -3.22 9.78 26.68
N GLU A 15 -4.31 10.53 26.74
CA GLU A 15 -5.68 10.08 26.59
C GLU A 15 -5.93 9.43 25.22
N PRO A 16 -5.46 9.97 24.08
CA PRO A 16 -5.66 9.34 22.78
C PRO A 16 -4.95 7.98 22.66
N THR A 17 -3.77 7.86 23.28
CA THR A 17 -2.99 6.61 23.27
C THR A 17 -3.63 5.56 24.15
N VAL A 18 -4.11 5.94 25.34
CA VAL A 18 -4.84 5.05 26.24
C VAL A 18 -6.12 4.54 25.56
N ALA A 19 -6.93 5.43 24.98
CA ALA A 19 -8.15 5.05 24.26
C ALA A 19 -7.85 4.11 23.07
N PHE A 20 -6.74 4.34 22.36
CA PHE A 20 -6.28 3.44 21.29
C PHE A 20 -5.92 2.05 21.82
N LEU A 21 -5.19 1.96 22.94
CA LEU A 21 -4.81 0.68 23.55
C LEU A 21 -6.06 -0.08 24.03
N GLU A 22 -6.98 0.60 24.70
CA GLU A 22 -8.27 0.05 25.14
C GLU A 22 -9.06 -0.53 23.98
N LYS A 23 -9.17 0.22 22.87
CA LYS A 23 -9.85 -0.27 21.66
C LYS A 23 -9.13 -1.45 21.01
N LYS A 24 -7.80 -1.40 20.90
CA LYS A 24 -6.99 -2.41 20.20
C LYS A 24 -6.95 -3.74 20.95
N PHE A 25 -6.85 -3.71 22.27
CA PHE A 25 -6.69 -4.89 23.12
C PHE A 25 -7.95 -5.22 23.93
N ALA A 26 -9.11 -4.63 23.61
CA ALA A 26 -10.39 -4.82 24.31
C ALA A 26 -10.76 -6.30 24.56
N LYS A 27 -10.36 -7.20 23.64
CA LYS A 27 -10.70 -8.62 23.70
C LYS A 27 -9.75 -9.46 24.58
N VAL A 28 -8.64 -8.88 25.06
CA VAL A 28 -7.63 -9.61 25.84
C VAL A 28 -7.20 -8.76 27.05
N PRO A 29 -7.96 -8.80 28.16
CA PRO A 29 -7.78 -7.91 29.31
C PRO A 29 -6.38 -7.93 29.92
N ASP A 30 -5.75 -9.10 30.01
CA ASP A 30 -4.40 -9.24 30.57
C ASP A 30 -3.35 -8.51 29.73
N ILE A 31 -3.46 -8.60 28.40
CA ILE A 31 -2.57 -7.89 27.46
C ILE A 31 -2.84 -6.38 27.52
N LEU A 32 -4.11 -5.97 27.61
CA LEU A 32 -4.46 -4.56 27.77
C LEU A 32 -3.84 -3.98 29.05
N GLY A 33 -4.01 -4.65 30.19
CA GLY A 33 -3.47 -4.24 31.48
C GLY A 33 -1.94 -4.11 31.43
N ALA A 34 -1.25 -5.09 30.87
CA ALA A 34 0.20 -5.05 30.69
C ALA A 34 0.66 -3.88 29.80
N ASN A 35 -0.03 -3.62 28.68
CA ASN A 35 0.31 -2.51 27.79
C ASN A 35 0.07 -1.14 28.42
N LEU A 36 -1.05 -0.97 29.15
CA LEU A 36 -1.36 0.26 29.88
C LEU A 36 -0.35 0.51 31.00
N ALA A 37 -0.01 -0.52 31.78
CA ALA A 37 1.01 -0.43 32.82
C ALA A 37 2.37 -0.04 32.23
N ALA A 38 2.79 -0.69 31.14
CA ALA A 38 4.04 -0.37 30.47
C ALA A 38 4.05 1.04 29.86
N PHE A 39 2.92 1.53 29.34
CA PHE A 39 2.79 2.90 28.82
C PHE A 39 2.92 3.92 29.95
N LYS A 40 2.11 3.77 31.02
CA LYS A 40 2.14 4.66 32.20
C LYS A 40 3.50 4.66 32.88
N ALA A 41 4.15 3.51 33.02
CA ALA A 41 5.50 3.41 33.57
C ALA A 41 6.52 4.24 32.78
N GLY A 42 6.42 4.26 31.44
CA GLY A 42 7.30 5.09 30.60
C GLY A 42 7.03 6.58 30.74
N TRP A 43 5.76 6.97 30.86
CA TRP A 43 5.38 8.36 31.12
C TRP A 43 5.89 8.85 32.48
N ASN A 44 5.57 8.11 33.55
CA ASN A 44 5.97 8.45 34.91
C ASN A 44 7.49 8.46 35.06
N TYR A 45 8.20 7.55 34.38
CA TYR A 45 9.66 7.57 34.35
C TYR A 45 10.21 8.89 33.79
N GLY A 46 9.61 9.42 32.72
CA GLY A 46 9.97 10.73 32.18
C GLY A 46 9.82 11.82 33.24
N GLU A 47 8.68 11.83 33.94
CA GLU A 47 8.36 12.80 34.99
C GLU A 47 9.32 12.75 36.18
N THR A 48 9.75 11.57 36.63
CA THR A 48 10.50 11.42 37.89
C THR A 48 12.01 11.39 37.76
N THR A 49 12.57 11.11 36.58
CA THR A 49 14.00 10.74 36.47
C THR A 49 14.93 11.97 36.44
N GLU A 50 14.41 13.20 36.33
CA GLU A 50 15.15 14.48 36.26
C GLU A 50 16.34 14.51 35.27
N THR A 51 16.48 13.48 34.44
CA THR A 51 17.64 13.22 33.57
C THR A 51 17.54 14.04 32.28
N PHE A 52 16.34 14.54 31.97
CA PHE A 52 16.07 15.29 30.76
C PHE A 52 16.09 16.79 31.04
N VAL A 53 17.10 17.48 30.50
CA VAL A 53 17.30 18.94 30.70
C VAL A 53 16.35 19.78 29.84
N VAL A 54 15.82 19.23 28.74
CA VAL A 54 14.95 19.94 27.79
C VAL A 54 13.80 19.04 27.34
N GLN A 55 12.58 19.58 27.38
CA GLN A 55 11.37 18.98 26.79
C GLN A 55 10.99 19.77 25.52
N TYR A 56 10.54 19.08 24.47
CA TYR A 56 10.12 19.73 23.22
C TYR A 56 8.62 19.50 22.98
N GLU A 57 7.80 20.54 23.07
CA GLU A 57 6.36 20.40 22.82
C GLU A 57 6.05 20.32 21.31
N ILE A 58 5.47 19.20 20.87
CA ILE A 58 4.95 19.07 19.51
C ILE A 58 3.51 19.62 19.47
N LYS A 59 3.39 20.88 19.02
CA LYS A 59 2.09 21.54 18.83
C LYS A 59 1.19 20.78 17.86
N PRO A 60 -0.14 20.83 18.03
CA PRO A 60 -1.08 20.29 17.06
C PRO A 60 -0.81 20.83 15.64
N ALA A 61 -0.90 19.97 14.64
CA ALA A 61 -0.77 20.39 13.24
C ALA A 61 -1.93 21.32 12.87
N LYS A 62 -1.64 22.40 12.13
CA LYS A 62 -2.68 23.25 11.54
C LYS A 62 -3.38 22.48 10.42
N MET A 63 -4.55 21.94 10.73
CA MET A 63 -5.38 21.17 9.79
C MET A 63 -6.76 21.79 9.74
N ASN A 64 -7.37 21.78 8.54
CA ASN A 64 -8.75 22.22 8.38
C ASN A 64 -9.69 21.26 9.14
N ALA A 65 -10.85 21.74 9.57
CA ALA A 65 -11.85 20.84 10.15
C ALA A 65 -12.33 19.83 9.10
N GLY A 66 -12.30 18.54 9.42
CA GLY A 66 -12.73 17.49 8.49
C GLY A 66 -12.47 16.08 8.99
N THR A 67 -12.97 15.10 8.23
CA THR A 67 -12.74 13.68 8.49
C THR A 67 -11.46 13.24 7.79
N TYR A 68 -10.44 12.91 8.58
CA TYR A 68 -9.16 12.44 8.07
C TYR A 68 -9.08 10.91 8.14
N ARG A 69 -8.45 10.32 7.12
CA ARG A 69 -8.13 8.89 7.09
C ARG A 69 -6.62 8.73 6.92
N ASN A 70 -6.02 7.92 7.78
CA ASN A 70 -4.66 7.44 7.56
C ASN A 70 -4.69 6.32 6.51
N ILE A 71 -3.92 6.47 5.44
CA ILE A 71 -3.91 5.57 4.30
C ILE A 71 -2.50 5.51 3.70
N THR A 72 -2.09 4.32 3.26
CA THR A 72 -0.83 4.14 2.51
C THR A 72 -1.08 4.30 1.00
N GLY A 73 -0.02 4.45 0.20
CA GLY A 73 -0.13 4.56 -1.26
C GLY A 73 -0.86 3.36 -1.90
N ASN A 74 -0.47 2.14 -1.55
CA ASN A 74 -1.11 0.91 -2.07
C ASN A 74 -2.59 0.82 -1.67
N LEU A 75 -2.95 1.23 -0.44
CA LEU A 75 -4.34 1.25 0.02
C LEU A 75 -5.16 2.30 -0.72
N ALA A 76 -4.59 3.50 -0.95
CA ALA A 76 -5.23 4.55 -1.73
C ALA A 76 -5.46 4.12 -3.18
N LEU A 77 -4.47 3.49 -3.82
CA LEU A 77 -4.58 2.97 -5.16
C LEU A 77 -5.64 1.87 -5.27
N SER A 78 -5.69 0.95 -4.31
CA SER A 78 -6.72 -0.10 -4.26
C SER A 78 -8.13 0.49 -4.19
N TYR A 79 -8.35 1.52 -3.37
CA TYR A 79 -9.63 2.23 -3.33
C TYR A 79 -9.93 3.02 -4.61
N GLY A 80 -8.90 3.56 -5.27
CA GLY A 80 -9.04 4.17 -6.59
C GLY A 80 -9.54 3.17 -7.64
N LEU A 81 -9.03 1.95 -7.66
CA LEU A 81 -9.47 0.88 -8.56
C LEU A 81 -10.92 0.45 -8.29
N VAL A 82 -11.28 0.28 -7.01
CA VAL A 82 -12.67 -0.01 -6.63
C VAL A 82 -13.59 1.13 -7.07
N ALA A 83 -13.20 2.38 -6.83
CA ALA A 83 -13.98 3.55 -7.26
C ALA A 83 -14.11 3.62 -8.78
N ALA A 84 -13.05 3.29 -9.53
CA ALA A 84 -13.08 3.24 -10.99
C ALA A 84 -14.08 2.19 -11.49
N GLY A 85 -14.08 0.97 -10.94
CA GLY A 85 -15.07 -0.07 -11.28
C GLY A 85 -16.50 0.35 -10.97
N VAL A 86 -16.74 0.96 -9.80
CA VAL A 86 -18.06 1.47 -9.43
C VAL A 86 -18.52 2.60 -10.36
N ARG A 87 -17.61 3.51 -10.75
CA ARG A 87 -17.94 4.65 -11.61
C ARG A 87 -18.13 4.27 -13.07
N SER A 88 -17.37 3.30 -13.58
CA SER A 88 -17.50 2.80 -14.94
C SER A 88 -18.63 1.79 -15.11
N GLY A 89 -19.06 1.15 -14.02
CA GLY A 89 -20.01 0.03 -14.05
C GLY A 89 -19.38 -1.29 -14.53
N LEU A 90 -18.05 -1.33 -14.69
CA LEU A 90 -17.32 -2.51 -15.13
C LEU A 90 -16.77 -3.29 -13.93
N PRO A 91 -16.79 -4.64 -13.97
CA PRO A 91 -16.10 -5.44 -12.98
C PRO A 91 -14.59 -5.18 -13.06
N VAL A 92 -13.91 -5.26 -11.92
CA VAL A 92 -12.45 -5.09 -11.85
C VAL A 92 -11.81 -6.46 -11.73
N PHE A 93 -10.87 -6.77 -12.62
CA PHE A 93 -10.09 -8.00 -12.54
C PHE A 93 -8.61 -7.68 -12.32
N LEU A 94 -8.06 -8.13 -11.19
CA LEU A 94 -6.63 -8.05 -10.91
C LEU A 94 -5.99 -9.42 -11.16
N GLY A 95 -5.14 -9.52 -12.18
CA GLY A 95 -4.21 -10.64 -12.37
C GLY A 95 -2.79 -10.24 -11.94
N SER A 96 -2.25 -10.83 -10.87
CA SER A 96 -0.92 -10.43 -10.37
C SER A 96 -0.17 -11.58 -9.71
N TYR A 97 1.16 -11.50 -9.78
CA TYR A 97 2.08 -12.35 -9.03
C TYR A 97 2.62 -11.57 -7.82
N PRO A 98 2.71 -12.17 -6.61
CA PRO A 98 3.17 -11.45 -5.43
C PRO A 98 4.62 -10.98 -5.55
N ILE A 99 4.83 -9.67 -5.50
CA ILE A 99 6.15 -9.04 -5.49
C ILE A 99 6.16 -7.83 -4.55
N THR A 100 7.18 -7.71 -3.69
CA THR A 100 7.37 -6.52 -2.84
C THR A 100 7.76 -5.32 -3.70
N PRO A 101 7.18 -4.12 -3.51
CA PRO A 101 6.18 -3.72 -2.52
C PRO A 101 4.71 -3.73 -3.03
N ALA A 102 4.41 -4.36 -4.16
CA ALA A 102 3.10 -4.32 -4.81
C ALA A 102 2.04 -5.28 -4.22
N SER A 103 2.46 -6.36 -3.54
CA SER A 103 1.55 -7.42 -3.04
C SER A 103 0.40 -6.91 -2.13
N ASP A 104 0.59 -5.78 -1.43
CA ASP A 104 -0.46 -5.21 -0.59
C ASP A 104 -1.71 -4.81 -1.37
N ILE A 105 -1.57 -4.48 -2.67
CA ILE A 105 -2.71 -4.15 -3.54
C ILE A 105 -3.59 -5.38 -3.75
N LEU A 106 -2.97 -6.54 -4.03
CA LEU A 106 -3.69 -7.81 -4.14
C LEU A 106 -4.39 -8.16 -2.83
N HIS A 107 -3.67 -8.06 -1.70
CA HIS A 107 -4.24 -8.33 -0.38
C HIS A 107 -5.44 -7.44 -0.08
N GLU A 108 -5.36 -6.15 -0.39
CA GLU A 108 -6.46 -5.24 -0.14
C GLU A 108 -7.65 -5.50 -1.07
N LEU A 109 -7.44 -5.59 -2.38
CA LEU A 109 -8.50 -5.84 -3.35
C LEU A 109 -9.24 -7.15 -3.12
N SER A 110 -8.55 -8.19 -2.62
CA SER A 110 -9.18 -9.48 -2.30
C SER A 110 -10.31 -9.38 -1.26
N LYS A 111 -10.34 -8.31 -0.46
CA LYS A 111 -11.37 -8.04 0.56
C LYS A 111 -12.61 -7.36 -0.03
N HIS A 112 -12.54 -6.85 -1.26
CA HIS A 112 -13.55 -5.97 -1.87
C HIS A 112 -14.40 -6.65 -2.94
N LYS A 113 -14.57 -7.97 -2.87
CA LYS A 113 -15.38 -8.78 -3.83
C LYS A 113 -16.81 -8.28 -3.99
N ALA A 114 -17.39 -7.69 -2.94
CA ALA A 114 -18.74 -7.11 -2.96
C ALA A 114 -18.89 -5.95 -3.97
N PHE A 115 -17.78 -5.35 -4.43
CA PHE A 115 -17.75 -4.31 -5.44
C PHE A 115 -17.47 -4.85 -6.86
N GLY A 116 -17.64 -6.15 -7.09
CA GLY A 116 -17.35 -6.76 -8.40
C GLY A 116 -15.86 -6.90 -8.69
N VAL A 117 -15.02 -6.94 -7.64
CA VAL A 117 -13.58 -7.15 -7.76
C VAL A 117 -13.26 -8.64 -7.74
N THR A 118 -12.57 -9.10 -8.78
CA THR A 118 -11.99 -10.45 -8.86
C THR A 118 -10.47 -10.35 -8.81
N THR A 119 -9.83 -11.12 -7.95
CA THR A 119 -8.36 -11.19 -7.84
C THR A 119 -7.88 -12.60 -8.18
N LEU A 120 -6.88 -12.69 -9.04
CA LEU A 120 -6.15 -13.92 -9.36
C LEU A 120 -4.68 -13.74 -8.94
N GLN A 121 -4.24 -14.58 -8.01
CA GLN A 121 -2.82 -14.77 -7.76
C GLN A 121 -2.29 -15.76 -8.80
N ALA A 122 -1.57 -15.25 -9.78
CA ALA A 122 -0.97 -16.06 -10.84
C ALA A 122 0.31 -16.76 -10.35
N GLU A 123 0.77 -17.73 -11.13
CA GLU A 123 2.00 -18.48 -10.93
C GLU A 123 3.26 -17.64 -11.20
N ASP A 124 3.17 -16.67 -12.11
CA ASP A 124 4.23 -15.73 -12.47
C ASP A 124 3.66 -14.41 -13.05
N GLU A 125 4.55 -13.47 -13.35
CA GLU A 125 4.17 -12.19 -13.93
C GLU A 125 3.57 -12.29 -15.33
N ILE A 126 3.94 -13.28 -16.14
CA ILE A 126 3.46 -13.47 -17.51
C ILE A 126 2.01 -13.95 -17.48
N ALA A 127 1.71 -14.97 -16.69
CA ALA A 127 0.36 -15.46 -16.47
C ALA A 127 -0.53 -14.36 -15.84
N GLY A 128 0.02 -13.57 -14.91
CA GLY A 128 -0.71 -12.46 -14.28
C GLY A 128 -1.17 -11.39 -15.29
N ILE A 129 -0.30 -10.95 -16.20
CA ILE A 129 -0.70 -9.98 -17.24
C ILE A 129 -1.58 -10.62 -18.31
N GLY A 130 -1.33 -11.88 -18.69
CA GLY A 130 -2.17 -12.61 -19.65
C GLY A 130 -3.61 -12.73 -19.18
N ALA A 131 -3.82 -13.06 -17.90
CA ALA A 131 -5.15 -13.10 -17.30
C ALA A 131 -5.82 -11.71 -17.26
N ALA A 132 -5.06 -10.66 -16.96
CA ALA A 132 -5.58 -9.29 -16.97
C ALA A 132 -6.02 -8.85 -18.38
N ILE A 133 -5.22 -9.14 -19.41
CA ILE A 133 -5.57 -8.89 -20.82
C ILE A 133 -6.81 -9.69 -21.22
N GLY A 134 -6.89 -10.97 -20.85
CA GLY A 134 -8.07 -11.80 -21.10
C GLY A 134 -9.33 -11.23 -20.45
N ALA A 135 -9.22 -10.69 -19.23
CA ALA A 135 -10.33 -10.01 -18.56
C ALA A 135 -10.76 -8.73 -19.30
N SER A 136 -9.80 -7.94 -19.79
CA SER A 136 -10.07 -6.77 -20.63
C SER A 136 -10.81 -7.12 -21.91
N PHE A 137 -10.37 -8.19 -22.59
CA PHE A 137 -11.05 -8.70 -23.78
C PHE A 137 -12.49 -9.15 -23.47
N ALA A 138 -12.73 -9.72 -22.29
CA ALA A 138 -14.06 -10.13 -21.83
C ALA A 138 -14.95 -8.96 -21.32
N GLY A 139 -14.46 -7.71 -21.37
CA GLY A 139 -15.21 -6.52 -20.98
C GLY A 139 -15.07 -6.10 -19.52
N ALA A 140 -14.10 -6.63 -18.78
CA ALA A 140 -13.75 -6.16 -17.45
C ALA A 140 -12.66 -5.07 -17.49
N LEU A 141 -12.46 -4.34 -16.40
CA LEU A 141 -11.25 -3.54 -16.20
C LEU A 141 -10.11 -4.47 -15.80
N GLY A 142 -9.28 -4.86 -16.77
CA GLY A 142 -8.08 -5.64 -16.54
C GLY A 142 -6.96 -4.81 -15.91
N VAL A 143 -6.48 -5.29 -14.77
CA VAL A 143 -5.42 -4.66 -13.97
C VAL A 143 -4.36 -5.70 -13.63
N THR A 144 -3.09 -5.30 -13.65
CA THR A 144 -1.98 -6.08 -13.10
C THR A 144 -1.06 -5.18 -12.28
N THR A 145 -0.50 -5.73 -11.20
CA THR A 145 0.42 -5.01 -10.30
C THR A 145 1.77 -5.72 -10.26
N THR A 146 2.85 -4.94 -10.21
CA THR A 146 4.22 -5.44 -10.26
C THR A 146 5.23 -4.40 -9.73
N SER A 147 6.52 -4.72 -9.82
CA SER A 147 7.65 -3.80 -9.72
C SER A 147 8.62 -4.05 -10.90
N GLY A 148 9.74 -3.32 -10.99
CA GLY A 148 10.70 -3.34 -12.10
C GLY A 148 11.01 -4.71 -12.74
N PRO A 149 11.39 -5.77 -12.00
CA PRO A 149 11.64 -7.09 -12.58
C PRO A 149 10.44 -7.68 -13.33
N GLY A 150 9.25 -7.51 -12.75
CA GLY A 150 8.03 -7.99 -13.38
C GLY A 150 7.54 -7.10 -14.53
N ILE A 151 7.90 -5.81 -14.56
CA ILE A 151 7.70 -4.99 -15.78
C ILE A 151 8.49 -5.58 -16.94
N ALA A 152 9.73 -6.06 -16.69
CA ALA A 152 10.57 -6.64 -17.75
C ALA A 152 9.93 -7.92 -18.32
N LEU A 153 9.38 -8.77 -17.45
CA LEU A 153 8.67 -9.98 -17.86
C LEU A 153 7.34 -9.70 -18.57
N LYS A 154 6.67 -8.60 -18.22
CA LYS A 154 5.38 -8.21 -18.81
C LYS A 154 5.50 -7.48 -20.15
N SER A 155 6.69 -6.99 -20.53
CA SER A 155 6.88 -6.14 -21.71
C SER A 155 6.27 -6.71 -23.00
N GLU A 156 6.43 -8.01 -23.26
CA GLU A 156 5.86 -8.66 -24.46
C GLU A 156 4.32 -8.58 -24.47
N ALA A 157 3.68 -8.92 -23.35
CA ALA A 157 2.23 -8.88 -23.21
C ALA A 157 1.67 -7.45 -23.19
N ILE A 158 2.43 -6.46 -22.68
CA ILE A 158 2.06 -5.05 -22.84
C ILE A 158 2.04 -4.68 -24.33
N GLY A 159 3.03 -5.14 -25.11
CA GLY A 159 3.04 -4.98 -26.57
C GLY A 159 1.82 -5.62 -27.23
N LEU A 160 1.39 -6.81 -26.77
CA LEU A 160 0.15 -7.43 -27.24
C LEU A 160 -1.09 -6.56 -26.94
N ALA A 161 -1.19 -5.99 -25.73
CA ALA A 161 -2.31 -5.12 -25.36
C ALA A 161 -2.36 -3.85 -26.25
N VAL A 162 -1.21 -3.27 -26.58
CA VAL A 162 -1.10 -2.15 -27.53
C VAL A 162 -1.58 -2.59 -28.93
N MET A 163 -1.05 -3.69 -29.45
CA MET A 163 -1.39 -4.18 -30.80
C MET A 163 -2.87 -4.54 -30.97
N THR A 164 -3.52 -4.96 -29.88
CA THR A 164 -4.94 -5.38 -29.88
C THR A 164 -5.88 -4.28 -29.38
N GLU A 165 -5.36 -3.09 -29.08
CA GLU A 165 -6.11 -1.95 -28.53
C GLU A 165 -6.93 -2.29 -27.28
N LEU A 166 -6.44 -3.23 -26.47
CA LEU A 166 -7.13 -3.67 -25.25
C LEU A 166 -6.78 -2.74 -24.07
N PRO A 167 -7.79 -2.22 -23.33
CA PRO A 167 -7.53 -1.39 -22.17
C PRO A 167 -6.89 -2.23 -21.06
N LEU A 168 -5.69 -1.89 -20.63
CA LEU A 168 -4.97 -2.59 -19.58
C LEU A 168 -4.31 -1.59 -18.64
N LEU A 169 -4.49 -1.76 -17.33
CA LEU A 169 -3.75 -0.98 -16.33
C LEU A 169 -2.61 -1.82 -15.75
N VAL A 170 -1.37 -1.36 -15.97
CA VAL A 170 -0.17 -1.95 -15.37
C VAL A 170 0.34 -1.00 -14.28
N ILE A 171 0.30 -1.45 -13.03
CA ILE A 171 0.78 -0.69 -11.88
C ILE A 171 2.19 -1.13 -11.56
N ASP A 172 3.14 -0.24 -11.78
CA ASP A 172 4.53 -0.39 -11.38
C ASP A 172 4.81 0.31 -10.03
N VAL A 173 4.92 -0.48 -8.96
CA VAL A 173 5.35 0.04 -7.66
C VAL A 173 6.87 -0.05 -7.60
N GLN A 174 7.53 1.00 -8.07
CA GLN A 174 8.99 1.05 -8.25
C GLN A 174 9.74 0.78 -6.95
N ARG A 175 10.84 0.04 -7.06
CA ARG A 175 11.77 -0.31 -5.97
C ARG A 175 13.20 -0.25 -6.47
N GLY A 176 14.17 -0.34 -5.56
CA GLY A 176 15.58 -0.28 -5.90
C GLY A 176 16.00 -1.37 -6.90
N GLY A 177 16.65 -0.98 -8.00
CA GLY A 177 17.20 -1.86 -9.04
C GLY A 177 18.75 -1.92 -9.02
N PRO A 178 19.40 -2.46 -10.06
CA PRO A 178 18.84 -3.29 -11.14
C PRO A 178 18.64 -4.76 -10.71
N SER A 179 18.01 -5.57 -11.56
CA SER A 179 17.68 -6.99 -11.27
C SER A 179 16.87 -7.11 -9.97
N THR A 180 17.21 -8.01 -9.05
CA THR A 180 16.56 -8.08 -7.73
C THR A 180 16.67 -6.76 -6.96
N GLY A 181 17.80 -6.07 -7.11
CA GLY A 181 18.11 -4.78 -6.51
C GLY A 181 17.93 -4.74 -4.99
N LEU A 182 17.21 -3.73 -4.50
CA LEU A 182 16.91 -3.50 -3.09
C LEU A 182 15.39 -3.52 -2.89
N PRO A 183 14.75 -4.69 -2.70
CA PRO A 183 13.29 -4.83 -2.73
C PRO A 183 12.50 -3.97 -1.74
N THR A 184 13.15 -3.51 -0.67
CA THR A 184 12.55 -2.70 0.41
C THR A 184 12.98 -1.24 0.37
N LYS A 185 13.79 -0.84 -0.61
CA LYS A 185 14.22 0.55 -0.81
C LYS A 185 13.48 1.13 -2.00
N THR A 186 13.14 2.42 -1.86
CA THR A 186 12.51 3.19 -2.92
C THR A 186 13.56 3.66 -3.91
N GLU A 187 13.21 3.63 -5.19
CA GLU A 187 13.97 4.23 -6.29
C GLU A 187 12.98 4.59 -7.40
N GLN A 188 13.35 5.50 -8.30
CA GLN A 188 12.52 5.92 -9.44
C GLN A 188 13.26 5.67 -10.76
N ALA A 189 13.82 4.46 -10.93
CA ALA A 189 14.71 4.13 -12.03
C ALA A 189 14.00 3.39 -13.19
N ASP A 190 12.71 3.07 -13.07
CA ASP A 190 12.01 2.24 -14.06
C ASP A 190 11.43 3.07 -15.22
N LEU A 191 11.61 4.40 -15.22
CA LEU A 191 11.04 5.30 -16.25
C LEU A 191 11.38 4.89 -17.68
N LEU A 192 12.66 4.63 -17.97
CA LEU A 192 13.08 4.26 -19.34
C LEU A 192 12.55 2.88 -19.73
N GLN A 193 12.43 1.94 -18.79
CA GLN A 193 11.85 0.64 -19.03
C GLN A 193 10.33 0.75 -19.28
N ALA A 194 9.62 1.59 -18.55
CA ALA A 194 8.21 1.87 -18.75
C ALA A 194 7.93 2.56 -20.09
N MET A 195 8.82 3.45 -20.56
CA MET A 195 8.67 4.16 -21.83
C MET A 195 9.12 3.34 -23.05
N TYR A 196 10.20 2.57 -22.92
CA TYR A 196 10.92 2.00 -24.07
C TYR A 196 11.22 0.50 -23.94
N GLY A 197 10.79 -0.17 -22.87
CA GLY A 197 11.12 -1.58 -22.60
C GLY A 197 10.40 -2.61 -23.48
N ARG A 198 9.66 -2.17 -24.50
CA ARG A 198 8.86 -3.01 -25.42
C ARG A 198 9.52 -3.04 -26.81
N ASN A 199 9.34 -4.13 -27.56
CA ASN A 199 9.83 -4.24 -28.93
C ASN A 199 8.96 -3.46 -29.92
N GLY A 200 9.57 -2.92 -30.97
CA GLY A 200 8.89 -2.14 -32.00
C GLY A 200 8.38 -0.78 -31.51
N GLU A 201 7.52 -0.14 -32.31
CA GLU A 201 6.85 1.12 -31.94
C GLU A 201 5.58 0.81 -31.14
N ALA A 202 5.75 0.61 -29.82
CA ALA A 202 4.65 0.30 -28.90
C ALA A 202 4.51 1.38 -27.81
N PRO A 203 3.94 2.56 -28.14
CA PRO A 203 3.72 3.61 -27.17
C PRO A 203 2.64 3.20 -26.16
N VAL A 204 2.86 3.55 -24.88
CA VAL A 204 1.83 3.47 -23.83
C VAL A 204 1.64 4.88 -23.25
N PRO A 205 0.40 5.25 -22.89
CA PRO A 205 0.09 6.56 -22.30
C PRO A 205 0.61 6.70 -20.86
#